data_AF-A0A7J7VPT3-F1
#
_entry.id   AF-A0A7J7VPT3-F1
#
_cell.length_a   1.000
_cell.length_b   1.000
_cell.length_c   1.000
_cell.angle_alpha   90.00
_cell.angle_beta   90.00
_cell.angle_gamma   90.00
#
_symmetry.space_group_name_H-M   'P 1'
#
loop_
_entity.id
_entity.type
_entity.pdbx_description
1 polymer ?
#
loop_
_entity_poly.entity_id
_entity_poly.type
_entity_poly.pdbx_seq_one_letter_code
_entity_poly.pdbx_strand_id
1 'polypeptide(L)'
;MSSQKGNVARSRPQRHQNTFSFKNDKFDKSVQTKKINAKLHDGVCQRCKEVLEWRVKYSKYKPLSKPKKCVKCLQKTVKDSYHIMCRPCACELEVCAKCGKKEDIVTL
;
A
#
# COMPACT_ATOMS: atom_id res chain seq x y z
N MET A 1 -25.53 -33.55 -2.52
CA MET A 1 -24.58 -32.42 -2.58
C MET A 1 -24.86 -31.52 -1.40
N SER A 2 -23.94 -31.42 -0.42
CA SER A 2 -24.16 -30.60 0.78
C SER A 2 -24.14 -29.12 0.43
N SER A 3 -25.24 -28.42 0.73
CA SER A 3 -25.45 -26.98 0.53
C SER A 3 -25.16 -26.15 1.79
N GLN A 4 -24.52 -26.74 2.81
CA GLN A 4 -24.22 -26.05 4.05
C GLN A 4 -23.09 -25.03 3.84
N LYS A 5 -23.41 -23.73 3.94
CA LYS A 5 -22.42 -22.65 4.09
C LYS A 5 -21.54 -22.99 5.30
N GLY A 6 -20.28 -23.32 5.04
CA GLY A 6 -19.38 -23.91 6.03
C GLY A 6 -19.35 -23.14 7.36
N ASN A 7 -19.64 -23.88 8.43
CA ASN A 7 -19.29 -23.64 9.83
C ASN A 7 -18.82 -22.19 10.15
N VAL A 8 -19.77 -21.26 10.17
CA VAL A 8 -19.53 -19.80 10.23
C VAL A 8 -18.99 -19.37 11.61
N ALA A 9 -19.08 -20.23 12.63
CA ALA A 9 -18.49 -20.05 13.94
C ALA A 9 -17.47 -21.17 14.23
N ARG A 10 -16.17 -20.89 14.03
CA ARG A 10 -15.12 -21.80 14.53
C ARG A 10 -15.07 -21.70 16.06
N SER A 11 -15.34 -22.81 16.74
CA SER A 11 -15.23 -22.92 18.21
C SER A 11 -13.78 -22.98 18.71
N ARG A 12 -12.85 -23.43 17.86
CA ARG A 12 -11.43 -23.60 18.21
C ARG A 12 -10.52 -22.71 17.36
N PRO A 13 -9.43 -22.18 17.94
CA PRO A 13 -8.42 -21.45 17.18
C PRO A 13 -7.72 -22.35 16.15
N GLN A 14 -7.02 -21.72 15.20
CA GLN A 14 -6.21 -22.43 14.22
C GLN A 14 -5.15 -23.28 14.92
N ARG A 15 -5.06 -24.58 14.59
CA ARG A 15 -4.12 -25.55 15.20
C ARG A 15 -2.66 -25.09 15.11
N HIS A 16 -2.29 -24.48 14.00
CA HIS A 16 -0.95 -23.97 13.75
C HIS A 16 -1.02 -22.44 13.70
N GLN A 17 -0.63 -21.80 14.80
CA GLN A 17 -0.52 -20.35 14.89
C GLN A 17 0.94 -19.94 14.66
N ASN A 18 1.15 -18.77 14.06
CA ASN A 18 2.47 -18.18 13.96
C ASN A 18 2.93 -17.74 15.35
N THR A 19 4.09 -18.21 15.80
CA THR A 19 4.73 -17.78 17.05
C THR A 19 5.33 -16.38 16.97
N PHE A 20 5.68 -15.94 15.76
CA PHE A 20 6.24 -14.62 15.49
C PHE A 20 5.53 -13.96 14.31
N SER A 21 5.38 -12.63 14.37
CA SER A 21 4.90 -11.85 13.24
C SER A 21 5.86 -11.94 12.06
N PHE A 22 5.34 -11.99 10.84
CA PHE A 22 6.15 -11.85 9.64
C PHE A 22 6.92 -10.52 9.64
N LYS A 23 8.21 -10.59 9.31
CA LYS A 23 9.10 -9.44 9.13
C LYS A 23 9.77 -9.58 7.77
N ASN A 24 9.63 -8.57 6.91
CA ASN A 24 10.14 -8.62 5.54
C ASN A 24 11.67 -8.53 5.46
N ASP A 25 12.32 -7.95 6.47
CA ASP A 25 13.76 -7.74 6.56
C ASP A 25 14.51 -8.83 7.34
N LYS A 26 13.79 -9.84 7.85
CA LYS A 26 14.37 -10.92 8.67
C LYS A 26 15.48 -11.67 7.93
N PHE A 27 15.26 -11.94 6.64
CA PHE A 27 16.20 -12.68 5.79
C PHE A 27 16.61 -11.87 4.54
N ASP A 28 15.71 -11.06 4.00
CA ASP A 28 16.00 -10.18 2.88
C ASP A 28 16.53 -8.83 3.37
N LYS A 29 17.86 -8.71 3.41
CA LYS A 29 18.57 -7.48 3.81
C LYS A 29 19.00 -6.65 2.61
N SER A 30 18.40 -6.86 1.44
CA SER A 30 18.77 -6.13 0.23
C SER A 30 18.61 -4.62 0.39
N VAL A 31 19.44 -3.86 -0.32
CA VAL A 31 19.37 -2.37 -0.34
C VAL A 31 17.98 -1.91 -0.78
N GLN A 32 17.34 -2.65 -1.68
CA GLN A 32 15.99 -2.36 -2.15
C GLN A 32 14.95 -2.51 -1.05
N THR A 33 14.97 -3.62 -0.28
CA THR A 33 14.03 -3.84 0.82
C THR A 33 14.19 -2.79 1.92
N LYS A 34 15.43 -2.39 2.23
CA LYS A 34 15.69 -1.26 3.14
C LYS A 34 15.09 0.06 2.64
N LYS A 35 15.26 0.38 1.35
CA LYS A 35 14.67 1.58 0.74
C LYS A 35 13.14 1.55 0.76
N ILE A 36 12.53 0.38 0.56
CA ILE A 36 11.08 0.22 0.61
C ILE A 36 10.57 0.40 2.05
N ASN A 37 11.26 -0.16 3.05
CA ASN A 37 10.89 -0.01 4.45
C ASN A 37 11.02 1.40 4.99
N ALA A 38 12.01 2.16 4.51
CA ALA A 38 12.21 3.56 4.87
C ALA A 38 11.29 4.52 4.08
N LYS A 39 10.46 4.03 3.16
CA LYS A 39 9.66 4.89 2.30
C LYS A 39 8.48 5.48 3.07
N LEU A 40 8.43 6.81 3.12
CA LEU A 40 7.27 7.56 3.60
C LEU A 40 6.17 7.61 2.53
N HIS A 41 4.94 7.38 2.97
CA HIS A 41 3.74 7.33 2.13
C HIS A 41 2.86 8.55 2.41
N ASP A 42 3.31 9.71 1.92
CA ASP A 42 2.66 11.00 2.12
C ASP A 42 1.78 11.39 0.92
N GLY A 43 0.86 12.34 1.11
CA GLY A 43 -0.02 12.80 0.02
C GLY A 43 -1.10 11.79 -0.38
N VAL A 44 -1.40 10.85 0.53
CA VAL A 44 -2.47 9.86 0.39
C VAL A 44 -3.38 9.89 1.62
N CYS A 45 -4.64 9.49 1.46
CA CYS A 45 -5.54 9.35 2.60
C CYS A 45 -5.11 8.21 3.52
N GLN A 46 -5.56 8.25 4.78
CA GLN A 46 -5.22 7.26 5.81
C GLN A 46 -5.46 5.82 5.35
N ARG A 47 -6.62 5.57 4.71
CA ARG A 47 -6.96 4.24 4.17
C ARG A 47 -5.96 3.76 3.12
N CYS A 48 -5.50 4.66 2.26
CA CYS A 48 -4.53 4.33 1.23
C CYS A 48 -3.13 4.13 1.81
N LYS A 49 -2.76 4.89 2.84
CA LYS A 49 -1.51 4.74 3.59
C LYS A 49 -1.40 3.34 4.19
N GLU A 50 -2.42 2.89 4.92
CA GLU A 50 -2.48 1.54 5.50
C GLU A 50 -2.30 0.43 4.44
N VAL A 51 -2.93 0.59 3.26
CA VAL A 51 -2.79 -0.38 2.17
C VAL A 51 -1.35 -0.43 1.64
N LEU A 52 -0.66 0.73 1.57
CA LEU A 52 0.73 0.79 1.12
C LEU A 52 1.68 0.21 2.17
N GLU A 53 1.52 0.58 3.43
CA GLU A 53 2.29 0.05 4.56
C GLU A 53 2.10 -1.46 4.71
N TRP A 54 0.89 -1.97 4.53
CA TRP A 54 0.63 -3.40 4.51
C TRP A 54 1.39 -4.10 3.37
N ARG A 55 1.42 -3.49 2.17
CA ARG A 55 2.20 -4.03 1.05
C ARG A 55 3.70 -4.04 1.35
N VAL A 56 4.21 -3.01 2.02
CA VAL A 56 5.61 -2.96 2.48
C VAL A 56 5.86 -4.09 3.47
N LYS A 57 5.07 -4.16 4.54
CA LYS A 57 5.17 -5.15 5.64
C LYS A 57 5.20 -6.59 5.15
N TYR A 58 4.43 -6.93 4.12
CA TYR A 58 4.32 -8.29 3.58
C TYR A 58 5.12 -8.53 2.29
N SER A 59 6.09 -7.68 1.97
CA SER A 59 6.93 -7.79 0.76
C SER A 59 6.12 -7.85 -0.56
N LYS A 60 4.96 -7.20 -0.60
CA LYS A 60 4.07 -7.10 -1.78
C LYS A 60 4.20 -5.76 -2.50
N TYR A 61 5.03 -4.85 -2.00
CA TYR A 61 5.25 -3.54 -2.60
C TYR A 61 6.16 -3.65 -3.82
N LYS A 62 5.67 -3.20 -4.99
CA LYS A 62 6.43 -3.21 -6.25
C LYS A 62 6.82 -1.77 -6.62
N PRO A 63 8.11 -1.40 -6.61
CA PRO A 63 8.54 -0.08 -7.07
C PRO A 63 8.33 0.06 -8.59
N LEU A 64 8.28 1.30 -9.05
CA LEU A 64 8.22 1.60 -10.49
C LEU A 64 9.63 1.62 -11.06
N SER A 65 9.82 1.02 -12.23
CA SER A 65 11.05 1.17 -13.02
C SER A 65 11.03 2.44 -13.88
N LYS A 66 9.85 2.87 -14.31
CA LYS A 66 9.63 4.08 -15.11
C LYS A 66 8.45 4.89 -14.53
N PRO A 67 8.46 6.23 -14.63
CA PRO A 67 7.33 7.05 -14.22
C PRO A 67 6.04 6.69 -14.96
N LYS A 68 4.92 6.72 -14.24
CA LYS A 68 3.58 6.51 -14.80
C LYS A 68 2.96 7.82 -15.29
N LYS A 69 2.00 7.71 -16.20
CA LYS A 69 1.16 8.83 -16.68
C LYS A 69 0.22 9.27 -15.56
N CYS A 70 0.19 10.56 -15.27
CA CYS A 70 -0.75 11.16 -14.34
C CYS A 70 -2.15 11.26 -14.97
N VAL A 71 -3.21 10.98 -14.20
CA VAL A 71 -4.60 11.10 -14.67
C VAL A 71 -5.04 12.56 -14.87
N LYS A 72 -4.39 13.53 -14.21
CA LYS A 72 -4.74 14.96 -14.27
C LYS A 72 -3.97 15.71 -15.35
N CYS A 73 -2.66 15.84 -15.19
CA CYS A 73 -1.83 16.57 -16.16
C CYS A 73 -1.46 15.76 -17.41
N LEU A 74 -1.80 14.47 -17.45
CA LEU A 74 -1.50 13.56 -18.58
C LEU A 74 -0.02 13.39 -18.91
N GLN A 75 0.89 13.93 -18.11
CA GLN A 75 2.34 13.77 -18.26
C GLN A 75 2.84 12.53 -17.51
N LYS A 76 3.99 11.98 -17.93
CA LYS A 76 4.66 10.84 -17.27
C LYS A 76 5.44 11.29 -16.03
N THR A 77 4.73 11.83 -15.04
CA THR A 77 5.32 12.49 -13.85
C THR A 77 5.10 11.74 -12.54
N VAL A 78 4.34 10.64 -12.55
CA VAL A 78 4.05 9.85 -11.33
C VAL A 78 5.25 8.96 -10.99
N LYS A 79 6.00 9.35 -9.97
CA LYS A 79 7.19 8.64 -9.48
C LYS A 79 6.89 7.62 -8.39
N ASP A 80 5.82 7.83 -7.63
CA ASP A 80 5.43 6.94 -6.53
C ASP A 80 4.59 5.75 -7.03
N SER A 81 4.91 4.55 -6.56
CA SER A 81 4.18 3.35 -6.98
C SER A 81 2.76 3.35 -6.43
N TYR A 82 1.83 2.75 -7.18
CA TYR A 82 0.40 2.71 -6.89
C TYR A 82 -0.32 4.06 -6.87
N HIS A 83 0.35 5.16 -7.22
CA HIS A 83 -0.28 6.47 -7.36
C HIS A 83 -0.90 6.60 -8.76
N ILE A 84 -2.02 7.30 -8.85
CA ILE A 84 -2.71 7.62 -10.12
C ILE A 84 -2.47 9.08 -10.53
N MET A 85 -2.10 9.93 -9.57
CA MET A 85 -1.83 11.34 -9.79
C MET A 85 -0.42 11.73 -9.38
N CYS A 86 0.08 12.79 -10.02
CA CYS A 86 1.33 13.42 -9.67
C CYS A 86 1.19 14.19 -8.35
N ARG A 87 2.27 14.38 -7.58
CA ARG A 87 2.22 15.16 -6.34
C ARG A 87 1.70 16.59 -6.57
N PRO A 88 2.21 17.38 -7.54
CA PRO A 88 1.68 18.72 -7.81
C PRO A 88 0.15 18.72 -8.04
N CYS A 89 -0.31 17.82 -8.90
CA CYS A 89 -1.72 17.64 -9.24
C CYS A 89 -2.59 17.29 -8.02
N ALA A 90 -2.05 16.47 -7.11
CA ALA A 90 -2.76 16.04 -5.91
C ALA A 90 -2.81 17.17 -4.86
N CYS A 91 -1.75 17.95 -4.74
CA CYS A 91 -1.69 19.11 -3.86
C CYS A 91 -2.63 20.24 -4.33
N GLU A 92 -2.59 20.60 -5.63
CA GLU A 92 -3.44 21.65 -6.20
C GLU A 92 -4.94 21.35 -6.06
N LEU A 93 -5.31 20.07 -6.14
CA LEU A 93 -6.69 19.62 -6.07
C LEU A 93 -7.11 19.15 -4.67
N GLU A 94 -6.18 19.14 -3.71
CA GLU A 94 -6.36 18.64 -2.34
C GLU A 94 -7.04 17.26 -2.31
N VAL A 95 -6.50 16.32 -3.09
CA VAL A 95 -7.01 14.95 -3.21
C VAL A 95 -5.93 13.91 -2.99
N CYS A 96 -6.31 12.73 -2.50
CA CYS A 96 -5.40 11.61 -2.35
C CYS A 96 -4.77 11.22 -3.70
N ALA A 97 -3.43 11.20 -3.78
CA ALA A 97 -2.70 10.89 -5.01
C ALA A 97 -2.89 9.44 -5.51
N LYS A 98 -3.43 8.55 -4.68
CA LYS A 98 -3.69 7.14 -5.00
C LYS A 98 -5.13 6.84 -5.40
N CYS A 99 -6.14 7.37 -4.70
CA CYS A 99 -7.55 7.09 -5.00
C CYS A 99 -8.32 8.26 -5.63
N GLY A 100 -7.77 9.48 -5.59
CA GLY A 100 -8.40 10.66 -6.17
C GLY A 100 -9.59 11.22 -5.39
N LYS A 101 -9.84 10.71 -4.18
CA LYS A 101 -10.91 11.19 -3.31
C LYS A 101 -10.44 12.37 -2.44
N LYS A 102 -11.37 13.28 -2.15
CA LYS A 102 -11.24 14.32 -1.13
C LYS A 102 -11.56 13.69 0.22
N GLU A 103 -10.52 13.18 0.87
CA GLU A 103 -10.54 12.62 2.22
C GLU A 103 -9.37 13.26 2.98
N ASP A 104 -9.32 13.14 4.30
CA ASP A 104 -8.20 13.64 5.09
C ASP A 104 -6.87 13.06 4.57
N ILE A 105 -6.10 13.92 3.92
CA ILE A 105 -4.81 13.56 3.36
C ILE A 105 -3.83 13.56 4.51
N VAL A 106 -3.13 12.45 4.67
CA VAL A 106 -2.06 12.36 5.67
C VAL A 106 -0.88 13.19 5.14
N THR A 107 -0.74 14.37 5.71
CA THR A 107 0.46 15.21 5.67
C THR A 107 1.21 14.97 6.98
N LEU A 108 2.41 14.40 6.89
CA LEU A 108 3.40 14.43 7.98
C LEU A 108 4.33 15.61 7.75
#